data_AF-A0A015JDE3-F1
#
_entry.id   AF-A0A015JDE3-F1
#
_cell.length_a   1.000
_cell.length_b   1.000
_cell.length_c   1.000
_cell.angle_alpha   90.00
_cell.angle_beta   90.00
_cell.angle_gamma   90.00
#
_symmetry.space_group_name_H-M   'P 1'
#
loop_
_entity.id
_entity.type
_entity.pdbx_description
1 polymer ?
#
loop_
_entity_poly.entity_id
_entity_poly.type
_entity_poly.pdbx_seq_one_letter_code
_entity_poly.pdbx_strand_id
1 'polypeptide(L)'
;MFIDIRTSLFAMYLFLTGDSSALSNWPYADNPSIAILIVLFSLLIVIYLMNLLIGLLSNAIEEDNNRVSYLMQKAEILAEIELFYLLPHQRRWQTWFPEVIHYYADVDKTRIEIKRLIKDGEWDTKEFTEMREKLLKELQIKHNPIDDEVILEKLEKLTSNDDNLEKEIRGISINLQKLLKSELYHDQV
;
A
#
# COMPACT_ATOMS: atom_id res chain seq x y z
N MET A 1 20.52 34.87 2.07
CA MET A 1 19.89 33.59 1.70
C MET A 1 18.97 33.69 0.48
N PHE A 2 18.31 34.83 0.21
CA PHE A 2 17.46 35.02 -0.98
C PHE A 2 18.15 35.80 -2.11
N ILE A 3 19.37 35.41 -2.50
CA ILE A 3 20.15 36.10 -3.54
C ILE A 3 19.97 35.39 -4.88
N ASP A 4 20.16 34.07 -4.88
CA ASP A 4 19.97 33.21 -6.04
C ASP A 4 18.83 32.22 -5.81
N ILE A 5 18.23 31.72 -6.89
CA ILE A 5 17.15 30.71 -6.85
C ILE A 5 17.52 29.48 -6.01
N ARG A 6 18.76 28.99 -6.11
CA ARG A 6 19.23 27.84 -5.34
C ARG A 6 19.21 28.13 -3.84
N THR A 7 19.76 29.27 -3.45
CA THR A 7 19.82 29.70 -2.05
C THR A 7 18.44 30.06 -1.50
N SER A 8 17.55 30.58 -2.35
CA SER A 8 16.16 30.89 -2.03
C SER A 8 15.34 29.64 -1.76
N LEU A 9 15.47 28.60 -2.62
CA LEU A 9 14.82 27.31 -2.40
C LEU A 9 15.31 26.65 -1.10
N PHE A 10 16.62 26.68 -0.83
CA PHE A 10 17.18 26.15 0.41
C PHE A 10 16.65 26.90 1.64
N ALA A 11 16.56 28.23 1.58
CA ALA A 11 15.98 29.05 2.63
C ALA A 11 14.49 28.76 2.85
N MET A 12 13.74 28.47 1.79
CA MET A 12 12.33 28.06 1.87
C MET A 12 12.18 26.70 2.57
N TYR A 13 13.06 25.73 2.29
CA TYR A 13 13.05 24.43 2.99
C TYR A 13 13.35 24.59 4.48
N LEU A 14 14.36 25.38 4.85
CA LEU A 14 14.65 25.69 6.26
C LEU A 14 13.44 26.31 6.96
N PHE A 15 12.81 27.27 6.30
CA PHE A 15 11.61 27.91 6.83
C PHE A 15 10.43 26.94 6.99
N LEU A 16 10.24 26.01 6.04
CA LEU A 16 9.20 24.97 6.11
C LEU A 16 9.43 24.01 7.28
N THR A 17 10.69 23.77 7.67
CA THR A 17 11.06 23.00 8.87
C THR A 17 11.01 23.81 10.17
N GLY A 18 10.65 25.10 10.09
CA GLY A 18 10.56 26.00 11.25
C GLY A 18 11.86 26.71 11.63
N ASP A 19 12.91 26.60 10.82
CA ASP A 19 14.16 27.31 11.04
C ASP A 19 14.09 28.75 10.49
N SER A 20 14.01 29.70 11.41
CA SER A 20 13.94 31.13 11.10
C SER A 20 15.30 31.76 10.75
N SER A 21 16.41 31.01 10.81
CA SER A 21 17.74 31.48 10.40
C SER A 21 17.76 31.93 8.92
N ALA A 22 16.84 31.39 8.12
CA ALA A 22 16.58 31.83 6.74
C ALA A 22 16.31 33.34 6.61
N LEU A 23 15.76 33.95 7.66
CA LEU A 23 15.30 35.35 7.68
C LEU A 23 16.23 36.30 8.45
N SER A 24 17.22 35.80 9.18
CA SER A 24 17.91 36.56 10.24
C SER A 24 18.81 37.71 9.77
N ASN A 25 19.03 37.88 8.46
CA ASN A 25 19.89 38.92 7.87
C ASN A 25 19.36 39.44 6.53
N TRP A 26 18.04 39.42 6.32
CA TRP A 26 17.49 39.84 5.03
C TRP A 26 17.26 41.37 5.01
N PRO A 27 17.93 42.14 4.13
CA PRO A 27 17.77 43.60 4.03
C PRO A 27 16.33 44.11 3.84
N TYR A 28 15.40 43.24 3.43
CA TYR A 28 14.01 43.59 3.21
C TYR A 28 13.07 43.17 4.34
N ALA A 29 13.59 42.67 5.47
CA ALA A 29 12.78 42.25 6.61
C ALA A 29 11.87 43.37 7.16
N ASP A 30 12.31 44.63 7.04
CA ASP A 30 11.54 45.79 7.50
C ASP A 30 10.44 46.23 6.52
N ASN A 31 10.28 45.55 5.37
CA ASN A 31 9.21 45.91 4.43
C ASN A 31 7.87 45.29 4.85
N PRO A 32 6.81 46.10 4.99
CA PRO A 32 5.51 45.63 5.49
C PRO A 32 4.89 44.54 4.61
N SER A 33 5.05 44.62 3.28
CA SER A 33 4.52 43.60 2.36
C SER A 33 5.18 42.23 2.54
N ILE A 34 6.48 42.20 2.82
CA ILE A 34 7.23 40.95 3.04
C ILE A 34 6.91 40.37 4.41
N ALA A 35 6.76 41.22 5.43
CA ALA A 35 6.29 40.78 6.75
C ALA A 35 4.91 40.10 6.67
N ILE A 36 3.96 40.69 5.92
CA ILE A 36 2.65 40.08 5.68
C ILE A 36 2.78 38.73 4.96
N LEU A 37 3.63 38.64 3.94
CA LEU A 37 3.88 37.38 3.22
C LEU A 37 4.46 36.29 4.13
N ILE A 38 5.44 36.62 4.98
CA ILE A 38 6.04 35.68 5.94
C ILE A 38 4.99 35.17 6.92
N VAL A 39 4.14 36.05 7.46
CA VAL A 39 3.06 35.66 8.38
C VAL A 39 2.06 34.74 7.69
N LEU A 40 1.59 35.11 6.49
CA LEU A 40 0.66 34.28 5.71
C LEU A 40 1.26 32.92 5.36
N PHE A 41 2.52 32.88 4.94
CA PHE A 41 3.21 31.65 4.60
C PHE A 41 3.42 30.74 5.83
N SER A 42 3.77 31.33 6.98
CA SER A 42 3.87 30.59 8.25
C SER A 42 2.54 29.96 8.65
N LEU A 43 1.44 30.72 8.54
CA LEU A 43 0.10 30.23 8.83
C LEU A 43 -0.28 29.09 7.89
N LEU A 44 0.03 29.20 6.59
CA LEU A 44 -0.24 28.13 5.62
C LEU A 44 0.53 26.85 5.96
N ILE A 45 1.82 26.94 6.30
CA ILE A 45 2.62 25.76 6.65
C ILE A 45 2.04 25.07 7.90
N VAL A 46 1.81 25.83 8.97
CA VAL A 46 1.36 25.28 10.26
C VAL A 46 -0.08 24.76 10.19
N ILE A 47 -1.01 25.55 9.63
CA ILE A 47 -2.44 25.23 9.64
C ILE A 47 -2.79 24.22 8.56
N TYR A 48 -2.23 24.36 7.36
CA TYR A 48 -2.64 23.55 6.22
C TYR A 48 -1.66 22.41 5.96
N LEU A 49 -0.39 22.72 5.69
CA LEU A 49 0.54 21.71 5.17
C LEU A 49 0.90 20.65 6.20
N MET A 50 1.25 21.04 7.43
CA MET A 50 1.63 20.08 8.49
C MET A 50 0.44 19.23 8.93
N ASN A 51 -0.74 19.83 9.11
CA ASN A 51 -1.94 19.09 9.48
C ASN A 51 -2.40 18.13 8.37
N LEU A 52 -2.32 18.55 7.10
CA LEU A 52 -2.60 17.68 5.96
C LEU A 52 -1.60 16.53 5.90
N LEU A 53 -0.29 16.80 6.06
CA LEU A 53 0.74 15.78 6.04
C LEU A 53 0.55 14.76 7.16
N ILE A 54 0.27 15.20 8.38
CA ILE A 54 -0.02 14.33 9.52
C ILE A 54 -1.28 13.49 9.25
N GLY A 55 -2.33 14.08 8.69
CA GLY A 55 -3.57 13.36 8.36
C GLY A 55 -3.36 12.28 7.29
N LEU A 56 -2.66 12.61 6.21
CA LEU A 56 -2.34 11.65 5.15
C LEU A 56 -1.42 10.53 5.67
N LEU A 57 -0.40 10.89 6.46
CA LEU A 57 0.52 9.92 7.04
C LEU A 57 -0.20 9.00 8.01
N SER A 58 -1.08 9.53 8.86
CA SER A 58 -1.89 8.74 9.78
C SER A 58 -2.77 7.75 9.03
N ASN A 59 -3.43 8.17 7.94
CA ASN A 59 -4.26 7.30 7.14
C ASN A 59 -3.46 6.17 6.48
N ALA A 60 -2.28 6.49 5.91
CA ALA A 60 -1.40 5.50 5.32
C ALA A 60 -0.84 4.50 6.36
N ILE A 61 -0.50 4.98 7.56
CA ILE A 61 -0.07 4.12 8.66
C ILE A 61 -1.21 3.20 9.11
N GLU A 62 -2.44 3.71 9.20
CA GLU A 62 -3.59 2.90 9.62
C GLU A 62 -3.88 1.76 8.63
N GLU A 63 -3.76 2.02 7.33
CA GLU A 63 -3.91 1.01 6.27
C GLU A 63 -2.82 -0.07 6.33
N ASP A 64 -1.57 0.31 6.62
CA ASP A 64 -0.42 -0.62 6.65
C ASP A 64 -0.08 -1.18 8.04
N ASN A 65 -0.80 -0.79 9.10
CA ASN A 65 -0.64 -1.34 10.45
C ASN A 65 -1.29 -2.72 10.58
N ASN A 66 -0.92 -3.63 9.67
CA ASN A 66 -1.36 -5.00 9.67
C ASN A 66 -0.28 -5.92 10.28
N ARG A 67 -0.60 -6.47 11.46
CA ARG A 67 0.24 -7.45 12.13
C ARG A 67 0.57 -8.66 11.24
N VAL A 68 -0.34 -9.05 10.35
CA VAL A 68 -0.12 -10.18 9.42
C VAL A 68 0.96 -9.81 8.39
N SER A 69 0.88 -8.63 7.78
CA SER A 69 1.90 -8.14 6.84
C SER A 69 3.27 -8.05 7.49
N TYR A 70 3.34 -7.54 8.72
CA TYR A 70 4.58 -7.51 9.50
C TYR A 70 5.18 -8.91 9.73
N LEU A 71 4.36 -9.89 10.12
CA LEU A 71 4.80 -11.25 10.34
C LEU A 71 5.25 -11.92 9.03
N MET A 72 4.57 -11.62 7.92
CA MET A 72 4.93 -12.11 6.59
C MET A 72 6.32 -11.59 6.17
N GLN A 73 6.53 -10.27 6.23
CA GLN A 73 7.83 -9.65 5.92
C GLN A 73 8.94 -10.19 6.83
N LYS A 74 8.64 -10.39 8.12
CA LYS A 74 9.59 -10.99 9.06
C LYS A 74 9.96 -12.42 8.66
N ALA A 75 8.99 -13.22 8.21
CA ALA A 75 9.25 -14.58 7.73
C ALA A 75 10.07 -14.60 6.44
N GLU A 76 9.79 -13.69 5.51
CA GLU A 76 10.56 -13.51 4.27
C GLU A 76 12.03 -13.17 4.56
N ILE A 77 12.27 -12.19 5.43
CA ILE A 77 13.63 -11.81 5.86
C ILE A 77 14.34 -12.98 6.54
N LEU A 78 13.64 -13.74 7.39
CA LEU A 78 14.21 -14.92 8.05
C LEU A 78 14.60 -15.99 7.03
N ALA A 79 13.74 -16.28 6.04
CA ALA A 79 14.05 -17.23 4.98
C ALA A 79 15.26 -16.79 4.14
N GLU A 80 15.39 -15.49 3.85
CA GLU A 80 16.54 -14.94 3.15
C GLU A 80 17.84 -15.11 3.96
N ILE A 81 17.80 -14.80 5.26
CA ILE A 81 18.93 -15.02 6.18
C ILE A 81 19.32 -16.50 6.22
N GLU A 82 18.33 -17.39 6.34
CA GLU A 82 18.54 -18.84 6.38
C GLU A 82 19.16 -19.38 5.09
N LEU A 83 18.76 -18.85 3.95
CA LEU A 83 19.22 -19.33 2.65
C LEU A 83 20.62 -18.80 2.29
N PHE A 84 20.88 -17.50 2.53
CA PHE A 84 22.09 -16.83 2.03
C PHE A 84 23.18 -16.59 3.08
N TYR A 85 22.83 -16.46 4.36
CA TYR A 85 23.76 -16.01 5.39
C TYR A 85 24.15 -17.10 6.41
N LEU A 86 23.43 -18.23 6.47
CA LEU A 86 23.75 -19.33 7.40
C LEU A 86 24.59 -20.43 6.77
N LEU A 87 25.63 -20.88 7.49
CA LEU A 87 26.44 -22.02 7.10
C LEU A 87 25.67 -23.34 7.24
N PRO A 88 26.02 -24.39 6.46
CA PRO A 88 25.31 -25.67 6.50
C PRO A 88 25.22 -26.31 7.89
N HIS A 89 26.21 -26.09 8.76
CA HIS A 89 26.19 -26.62 10.13
C HIS A 89 25.24 -25.84 11.05
N GLN A 90 25.06 -24.52 10.84
CA GLN A 90 24.16 -23.68 11.63
C GLN A 90 22.70 -24.03 11.35
N ARG A 91 22.37 -24.31 10.08
CA ARG A 91 21.01 -24.73 9.67
C ARG A 91 20.59 -26.09 10.21
N ARG A 92 21.55 -26.93 10.60
CA ARG A 92 21.28 -28.25 11.21
C ARG A 92 21.26 -28.20 12.74
N TRP A 93 21.38 -27.02 13.33
CA TRP A 93 21.40 -26.90 14.78
C TRP A 93 19.98 -26.94 15.32
N GLN A 94 19.59 -28.09 15.90
CA GLN A 94 18.23 -28.34 16.40
C GLN A 94 17.73 -27.30 17.41
N THR A 95 18.64 -26.63 18.13
CA THR A 95 18.28 -25.58 19.09
C THR A 95 17.77 -24.31 18.40
N TRP A 96 18.25 -24.01 17.20
CA TRP A 96 17.83 -22.84 16.41
C TRP A 96 16.77 -23.22 15.37
N PHE A 97 16.84 -24.44 14.84
CA PHE A 97 15.93 -25.01 13.84
C PHE A 97 15.34 -26.32 14.36
N PRO A 98 14.29 -26.27 15.19
CA PRO A 98 13.62 -27.47 15.67
C PRO A 98 12.95 -28.21 14.51
N GLU A 99 12.91 -29.54 14.59
CA GLU A 99 12.26 -30.39 13.58
C GLU A 99 10.74 -30.20 13.55
N VAL A 100 10.14 -29.82 14.69
CA VAL A 100 8.69 -29.62 14.84
C VAL A 100 8.42 -28.32 15.60
N ILE A 101 7.49 -27.51 15.08
CA ILE A 101 7.00 -26.29 15.73
C ILE A 101 5.56 -26.54 16.17
N HIS A 102 5.31 -26.46 17.47
CA HIS A 102 3.96 -26.55 18.02
C HIS A 102 3.32 -25.16 18.06
N TYR A 103 2.21 -24.99 17.36
CA TYR A 103 1.41 -23.76 17.40
C TYR A 103 0.02 -24.07 17.97
N TYR A 104 -0.42 -23.25 18.92
CA TYR A 104 -1.77 -23.33 19.47
C TYR A 104 -2.66 -22.36 18.71
N ALA A 105 -3.70 -22.89 18.08
CA ALA A 105 -4.72 -22.11 17.40
C ALA A 105 -6.08 -22.35 18.07
N ASP A 106 -6.87 -21.28 18.18
CA ASP A 106 -8.25 -21.36 18.65
C ASP A 106 -9.13 -21.99 17.57
N VAL A 107 -9.79 -23.10 17.91
CA VAL A 107 -10.58 -23.91 16.97
C VAL A 107 -11.69 -23.10 16.33
N ASP A 108 -12.38 -22.24 17.09
CA ASP A 108 -13.52 -21.48 16.59
C ASP A 108 -13.07 -20.34 15.67
N LYS A 109 -12.00 -19.63 16.06
CA LYS A 109 -11.42 -18.58 15.19
C LYS A 109 -10.89 -19.15 13.89
N THR A 110 -10.17 -20.27 13.96
CA THR A 110 -9.65 -20.95 12.77
C THR A 110 -10.79 -21.39 11.84
N ARG A 111 -11.89 -21.91 12.40
CA ARG A 111 -13.05 -22.30 11.60
C ARG A 111 -13.70 -21.11 10.88
N ILE A 112 -13.81 -19.96 11.55
CA ILE A 112 -14.36 -18.74 10.95
C ILE A 112 -13.47 -18.27 9.80
N GLU A 113 -12.15 -18.21 10.03
CA GLU A 113 -11.22 -17.69 9.03
C GLU A 113 -11.12 -18.59 7.78
N ILE A 114 -11.09 -19.92 7.96
CA ILE A 114 -11.08 -20.85 6.82
C ILE A 114 -12.34 -20.69 5.98
N LYS A 115 -13.52 -20.55 6.59
CA LYS A 115 -14.78 -20.32 5.86
C LYS A 115 -14.76 -18.99 5.10
N ARG A 116 -14.16 -17.95 5.69
CA ARG A 116 -13.97 -16.66 5.03
C ARG A 116 -13.04 -16.81 3.81
N LEU A 117 -11.86 -17.41 3.98
CA LEU A 117 -10.89 -17.62 2.90
C LEU A 117 -11.50 -18.40 1.72
N ILE A 118 -12.29 -19.44 2.02
CA ILE A 118 -13.02 -20.20 0.99
C ILE A 118 -14.02 -19.31 0.25
N LYS A 119 -14.81 -18.52 0.98
CA LYS A 119 -15.81 -17.62 0.39
C LYS A 119 -15.17 -16.54 -0.48
N ASP A 120 -14.04 -16.01 -0.04
CA ASP A 120 -13.32 -14.92 -0.72
C ASP A 120 -12.42 -15.45 -1.87
N GLY A 121 -12.32 -16.78 -2.03
CA GLY A 121 -11.50 -17.42 -3.07
C GLY A 121 -9.99 -17.39 -2.79
N GLU A 122 -9.58 -16.94 -1.59
CA GLU A 122 -8.19 -16.84 -1.15
C GLU A 122 -7.64 -18.15 -0.56
N TRP A 123 -8.49 -19.19 -0.47
CA TRP A 123 -8.08 -20.49 0.04
C TRP A 123 -7.24 -21.24 -1.01
N ASP A 124 -5.91 -21.20 -0.86
CA ASP A 124 -5.01 -21.90 -1.76
C ASP A 124 -5.27 -23.42 -1.74
N THR A 125 -5.48 -23.98 -2.92
CA THR A 125 -5.79 -25.39 -3.14
C THR A 125 -4.64 -26.18 -3.76
N LYS A 126 -3.53 -25.51 -4.10
CA LYS A 126 -2.43 -26.11 -4.88
C LYS A 126 -1.39 -26.82 -4.01
N GLU A 127 -1.11 -26.33 -2.80
CA GLU A 127 -0.09 -26.89 -1.92
C GLU A 127 -0.67 -27.57 -0.67
N PHE A 128 0.06 -28.56 -0.14
CA PHE A 128 -0.26 -29.26 1.12
C PHE A 128 -1.66 -29.91 1.21
N THR A 129 -2.16 -30.46 0.11
CA THR A 129 -3.52 -31.03 -0.03
C THR A 129 -3.89 -32.02 1.08
N GLU A 130 -3.00 -32.96 1.43
CA GLU A 130 -3.26 -33.96 2.48
C GLU A 130 -3.42 -33.34 3.88
N MET A 131 -2.55 -32.39 4.24
CA MET A 131 -2.60 -31.71 5.53
C MET A 131 -3.87 -30.88 5.66
N ARG A 132 -4.29 -30.26 4.55
CA ARG A 132 -5.49 -29.45 4.46
C ARG A 132 -6.77 -30.27 4.63
N GLU A 133 -6.89 -31.40 3.95
CA GLU A 133 -8.03 -32.31 4.13
C GLU A 133 -8.13 -32.80 5.58
N LYS A 134 -6.98 -33.13 6.18
CA LYS A 134 -6.92 -33.51 7.60
C LYS A 134 -7.40 -32.36 8.49
N LEU A 135 -6.94 -31.13 8.25
CA LEU A 135 -7.37 -29.94 9.00
C LEU A 135 -8.87 -29.71 8.90
N LEU A 136 -9.44 -29.74 7.68
CA LEU A 136 -10.88 -29.56 7.47
C LEU A 136 -11.70 -30.63 8.18
N LYS A 137 -11.22 -31.88 8.17
CA LYS A 137 -11.83 -33.00 8.89
C LYS A 137 -11.80 -32.80 10.40
N GLU A 138 -10.66 -32.43 10.98
CA GLU A 138 -10.52 -32.14 12.42
C GLU A 138 -11.40 -30.95 12.85
N LEU A 139 -11.49 -29.91 12.02
CA LEU A 139 -12.33 -28.73 12.28
C LEU A 139 -13.83 -28.96 11.98
N GLN A 140 -14.17 -30.13 11.43
CA GLN A 140 -15.53 -30.53 11.01
C GLN A 140 -16.14 -29.56 9.98
N ILE A 141 -15.32 -29.02 9.10
CA ILE A 141 -15.76 -28.15 8.01
C ILE A 141 -16.08 -29.05 6.81
N LYS A 142 -17.35 -29.10 6.40
CA LYS A 142 -17.73 -29.72 5.14
C LYS A 142 -17.38 -28.76 4.01
N HIS A 143 -16.33 -29.07 3.28
CA HIS A 143 -15.88 -28.32 2.12
C HIS A 143 -15.78 -29.26 0.92
N ASN A 144 -16.36 -28.88 -0.21
CA ASN A 144 -16.31 -29.66 -1.44
C ASN A 144 -15.36 -28.95 -2.42
N PRO A 145 -14.21 -29.55 -2.80
CA PRO A 145 -13.23 -28.90 -3.67
C PRO A 145 -13.78 -28.54 -5.06
N ILE A 146 -14.89 -29.18 -5.48
CA ILE A 146 -15.60 -28.86 -6.72
C ILE A 146 -16.24 -27.46 -6.67
N ASP A 147 -16.66 -26.98 -5.49
CA ASP A 147 -17.25 -25.66 -5.36
C ASP A 147 -16.21 -24.55 -5.58
N ASP A 148 -14.94 -24.77 -5.18
CA ASP A 148 -13.84 -23.83 -5.41
C ASP A 148 -13.53 -23.70 -6.91
N GLU A 149 -13.51 -24.80 -7.63
CA GLU A 149 -13.23 -24.81 -9.08
C GLU A 149 -14.33 -24.07 -9.86
N VAL A 150 -15.59 -24.25 -9.47
CA VAL A 150 -16.74 -23.53 -10.04
C VAL A 150 -16.70 -22.04 -9.67
N ILE A 151 -16.32 -21.69 -8.43
CA ILE A 151 -16.18 -20.29 -8.00
C ILE A 151 -15.03 -19.61 -8.75
N LEU A 152 -13.88 -20.27 -8.88
CA LEU A 152 -12.71 -19.77 -9.62
C LEU A 152 -13.02 -19.57 -11.11
N GLU A 153 -13.70 -20.53 -11.76
CA GLU A 153 -14.13 -20.39 -13.16
C GLU A 153 -15.10 -19.20 -13.32
N LYS A 154 -15.98 -18.98 -12.33
CA LYS A 154 -16.93 -17.86 -12.36
C LYS A 154 -16.23 -16.52 -12.11
N LEU A 155 -15.21 -16.48 -11.26
CA LEU A 155 -14.37 -15.31 -11.02
C LEU A 155 -13.54 -14.95 -12.27
N GLU A 156 -12.90 -15.92 -12.92
CA GLU A 156 -12.15 -15.69 -14.18
C GLU A 156 -13.04 -15.13 -15.30
N LYS A 157 -14.29 -15.60 -15.38
CA LYS A 157 -15.27 -15.06 -16.34
C LYS A 157 -15.66 -13.61 -16.01
N LEU A 158 -15.78 -13.26 -14.73
CA LEU A 158 -16.10 -11.90 -14.30
C LEU A 158 -14.94 -10.94 -14.57
N THR A 159 -13.71 -11.31 -14.24
CA THR A 159 -12.51 -10.49 -14.53
C THR A 159 -12.32 -10.27 -16.02
N SER A 160 -12.55 -11.31 -16.85
CA SER A 160 -12.48 -11.18 -18.31
C SER A 160 -13.54 -10.21 -18.88
N ASN A 161 -14.72 -10.16 -18.27
CA ASN A 161 -15.77 -9.24 -18.66
C ASN A 161 -15.45 -7.79 -18.27
N ASP A 162 -14.90 -7.58 -17.08
CA ASP A 162 -14.47 -6.25 -16.63
C ASP A 162 -13.36 -5.68 -17.52
N ASP A 163 -12.37 -6.49 -17.89
CA ASP A 163 -11.30 -6.09 -18.83
C ASP A 163 -11.84 -5.67 -20.20
N ASN A 164 -12.92 -6.33 -20.65
CA ASN A 164 -13.56 -6.01 -21.93
C ASN A 164 -14.35 -4.70 -21.83
N LEU A 165 -15.09 -4.50 -20.74
CA LEU A 165 -15.76 -3.24 -20.41
C LEU A 165 -14.78 -2.07 -20.33
N GLU A 166 -13.61 -2.26 -19.70
CA GLU A 166 -12.60 -1.21 -19.61
C GLU A 166 -12.05 -0.81 -21.00
N LYS A 167 -11.84 -1.79 -21.89
CA LYS A 167 -11.45 -1.55 -23.28
C LYS A 167 -12.51 -0.77 -24.06
N GLU A 168 -13.78 -1.11 -23.90
CA GLU A 168 -14.88 -0.36 -24.53
C GLU A 168 -14.94 1.08 -24.03
N ILE A 169 -14.83 1.30 -22.71
CA ILE A 169 -14.81 2.63 -22.11
C ILE A 169 -13.63 3.46 -22.64
N ARG A 170 -12.42 2.87 -22.74
CA ARG A 170 -11.27 3.53 -23.35
C ARG A 170 -11.52 3.89 -24.81
N GLY A 171 -12.15 2.99 -25.58
CA GLY A 171 -12.52 3.22 -26.97
C GLY A 171 -13.50 4.41 -27.12
N ILE A 172 -14.54 4.46 -26.28
CA ILE A 172 -15.49 5.58 -26.24
C ILE A 172 -14.78 6.88 -25.88
N SER A 173 -13.92 6.87 -24.85
CA SER A 173 -13.16 8.05 -24.44
C SER A 173 -12.29 8.61 -25.55
N ILE A 174 -11.61 7.75 -26.32
CA ILE A 174 -10.79 8.17 -27.47
C ILE A 174 -11.66 8.77 -28.58
N ASN A 175 -12.82 8.19 -28.86
CA ASN A 175 -13.73 8.70 -29.88
C ASN A 175 -14.33 10.06 -29.49
N LEU A 176 -14.69 10.25 -28.21
CA LEU A 176 -15.15 11.55 -27.70
C LEU A 176 -14.06 12.62 -27.79
N GLN A 177 -12.81 12.29 -27.47
CA GLN A 177 -11.69 13.22 -27.64
C GLN A 177 -11.49 13.63 -29.11
N LYS A 178 -11.65 12.68 -30.05
CA LYS A 178 -11.57 13.00 -31.50
C LYS A 178 -12.71 13.93 -31.93
N LEU A 179 -13.94 13.69 -31.45
CA LEU A 179 -15.12 14.50 -31.76
C LEU A 179 -15.00 15.94 -31.25
N LEU A 180 -14.62 16.11 -29.99
CA LEU A 180 -14.37 17.43 -29.39
C LEU A 180 -13.28 18.20 -30.14
N LYS A 181 -12.25 17.49 -30.60
CA LYS A 181 -11.17 18.10 -31.39
C LYS A 181 -11.64 18.47 -32.80
N SER A 182 -12.58 17.75 -33.41
CA SER A 182 -13.14 18.10 -34.72
C SER A 182 -14.13 19.27 -34.67
N GLU A 183 -14.92 19.40 -33.59
CA GLU A 183 -15.84 20.54 -33.42
C GLU A 183 -15.08 21.85 -33.18
N LEU A 184 -13.98 21.82 -32.41
CA LEU A 184 -13.15 23.00 -32.16
C LEU A 184 -12.49 23.58 -33.42
N TYR A 185 -12.30 22.77 -34.47
CA TYR A 185 -11.76 23.20 -35.75
C TYR A 185 -12.82 23.72 -36.72
N HIS A 186 -14.11 23.44 -36.48
CA HIS A 186 -15.20 23.93 -37.33
C HIS A 186 -15.68 25.34 -36.94
N ASP A 187 -15.49 25.75 -35.68
CA ASP A 187 -15.81 27.10 -35.19
C ASP A 187 -14.69 28.15 -35.45
N GLN A 188 -13.60 27.78 -36.14
CA GLN A 188 -12.48 28.69 -36.48
C GLN A 188 -12.41 29.07 -37.97
N VAL A 189 -13.47 28.87 -38.76
CA VAL A 189 -13.60 29.33 -40.16
C VAL A 189 -14.81 30.23 -40.30
#